data_AF-A0A953M9L5-F1
#
_entry.id   AF-A0A953M9L5-F1
#
_cell.length_a   1.000
_cell.length_b   1.000
_cell.length_c   1.000
_cell.angle_alpha   90.00
_cell.angle_beta   90.00
_cell.angle_gamma   90.00
#
_symmetry.space_group_name_H-M   'P 1'
#
loop_
_entity.id
_entity.type
_entity.pdbx_description
1 polymer ?
#
loop_
_entity_poly.entity_id
_entity_poly.type
_entity_poly.pdbx_seq_one_letter_code
_entity_poly.pdbx_strand_id
1 'polypeptide(L)'
;RLIPPMAPDGDNIDLSYGSAWGLSGDGSTLTGFYWYHGEDNGVPFAGRARPSTWSQATGLVGLDVDIARSARVNGANYDGSIVCGWEENTFGAWQPTVWRNGVKMRLSENDAFVCCEQLTADGDTVVGQSLNTFTLNREPTIWTWNGASYDELRLGVLPGTPAINGFGIALCVSDDASIIGGVNFYSFSPGGPADGFIWTEATGLVKADDYIAGLGLDIADEIQIRSVDAMSADGSTIAVDGLHPTTGALVGAIIRLTPDCPADMNDDGVLDLADVNAFVAGFTSQDPIADLTGDGVFDLADINAFVTSFLAGCA
;
A
#
# COMPACT_ATOMS: atom_id res chain seq x y z
N ARG A 1 14.55 -15.31 -22.39
CA ARG A 1 15.20 -13.98 -22.47
C ARG A 1 14.13 -12.99 -22.91
N LEU A 2 13.57 -12.22 -22.00
CA LEU A 2 12.75 -11.01 -22.25
C LEU A 2 13.35 -9.93 -21.32
N ILE A 3 13.48 -8.64 -21.67
CA ILE A 3 12.69 -7.83 -22.62
C ILE A 3 13.60 -7.00 -23.56
N PRO A 4 13.80 -7.45 -24.81
CA PRO A 4 13.84 -6.57 -25.97
C PRO A 4 12.41 -6.35 -26.49
N PRO A 5 12.11 -5.18 -27.07
CA PRO A 5 13.00 -4.04 -27.22
C PRO A 5 13.08 -3.19 -25.94
N MET A 6 14.30 -2.75 -25.61
CA MET A 6 14.52 -1.70 -24.60
C MET A 6 14.15 -0.33 -25.18
N ALA A 7 13.97 0.66 -24.29
CA ALA A 7 13.95 2.05 -24.71
C ALA A 7 15.27 2.43 -25.41
N PRO A 8 15.30 3.45 -26.28
CA PRO A 8 16.48 3.84 -27.04
C PRO A 8 17.71 4.19 -26.18
N ASP A 9 17.48 4.72 -24.98
CA ASP A 9 18.53 5.07 -24.00
C ASP A 9 18.79 3.94 -22.98
N GLY A 10 18.14 2.79 -23.14
CA GLY A 10 18.29 1.64 -22.27
C GLY A 10 19.67 1.00 -22.38
N ASP A 11 20.16 0.50 -21.25
CA ASP A 11 21.49 -0.09 -21.10
C ASP A 11 21.44 -1.43 -20.35
N ASN A 12 22.45 -2.28 -20.56
CA ASN A 12 22.65 -3.50 -19.79
C ASN A 12 23.72 -3.27 -18.74
N ILE A 13 23.32 -3.22 -17.47
CA ILE A 13 24.23 -3.00 -16.34
C ILE A 13 24.22 -4.27 -15.49
N ASP A 14 25.39 -4.88 -15.32
CA ASP A 14 25.57 -6.09 -14.50
C ASP A 14 24.59 -7.23 -14.83
N LEU A 15 24.32 -7.45 -16.12
CA LEU A 15 23.34 -8.43 -16.64
C LEU A 15 21.89 -8.13 -16.26
N SER A 16 21.61 -6.93 -15.75
CA SER A 16 20.29 -6.40 -15.47
C SER A 16 19.92 -5.34 -16.50
N TYR A 17 18.65 -5.33 -16.90
CA TYR A 17 18.07 -4.28 -17.74
C TYR A 17 17.20 -3.31 -16.94
N GLY A 18 16.82 -3.67 -15.72
CA GLY A 18 15.80 -3.00 -14.94
C GLY A 18 15.12 -3.94 -13.97
N SER A 19 14.07 -3.45 -13.33
CA SER A 19 13.30 -4.21 -12.35
C SER A 19 11.86 -3.68 -12.33
N ALA A 20 10.90 -4.60 -12.31
CA ALA A 20 9.50 -4.29 -12.05
C ALA A 20 9.26 -4.23 -10.53
N TRP A 21 8.43 -3.29 -10.10
CA TRP A 21 8.16 -2.99 -8.69
C TRP A 21 6.66 -2.93 -8.36
N GLY A 22 5.80 -2.66 -9.35
CA GLY A 22 4.36 -2.61 -9.13
C GLY A 22 3.55 -2.90 -10.40
N LEU A 23 2.23 -2.92 -10.21
CA LEU A 23 1.22 -3.19 -11.23
C LEU A 23 0.02 -2.27 -10.97
N SER A 24 -0.57 -1.69 -12.01
CA SER A 24 -1.81 -0.90 -11.92
C SER A 24 -3.00 -1.76 -11.49
N GLY A 25 -4.03 -1.12 -10.92
CA GLY A 25 -5.23 -1.81 -10.44
C GLY A 25 -5.99 -2.59 -11.50
N ASP A 26 -5.98 -2.14 -12.76
CA ASP A 26 -6.55 -2.84 -13.91
C ASP A 26 -5.66 -3.97 -14.47
N GLY A 27 -4.46 -4.15 -13.90
CA GLY A 27 -3.50 -5.17 -14.29
C GLY A 27 -2.81 -4.92 -15.64
N SER A 28 -2.94 -3.73 -16.23
CA SER A 28 -2.46 -3.44 -17.59
C SER A 28 -1.09 -2.76 -17.66
N THR A 29 -0.65 -2.13 -16.58
CA THR A 29 0.56 -1.30 -16.53
C THR A 29 1.51 -1.77 -15.43
N LEU A 30 2.69 -2.26 -15.81
CA LEU A 30 3.79 -2.54 -14.89
C LEU A 30 4.59 -1.27 -14.60
N THR A 31 5.02 -1.10 -13.37
CA THR A 31 5.90 0.00 -12.94
C THR A 31 7.28 -0.49 -12.52
N GLY A 32 8.26 0.40 -12.56
CA GLY A 32 9.58 0.14 -12.04
C GLY A 32 10.63 1.07 -12.60
N PHE A 33 11.75 0.50 -13.03
CA PHE A 33 12.81 1.23 -13.70
C PHE A 33 13.54 0.36 -14.74
N TYR A 34 14.25 1.02 -15.65
CA TYR A 34 15.30 0.41 -16.47
C TYR A 34 16.62 1.15 -16.34
N TRP A 35 17.73 0.47 -16.61
CA TRP A 35 19.05 1.12 -16.62
C TRP A 35 19.22 1.96 -17.87
N TYR A 36 19.68 3.20 -17.74
CA TYR A 36 19.87 4.11 -18.87
C TYR A 36 21.22 4.81 -18.87
N HIS A 37 21.59 5.30 -20.05
CA HIS A 37 22.74 6.15 -20.30
C HIS A 37 22.31 7.48 -20.93
N GLY A 38 23.19 8.47 -20.91
CA GLY A 38 22.91 9.78 -21.49
C GLY A 38 24.13 10.69 -21.47
N GLU A 39 23.88 11.99 -21.65
CA GLU A 39 24.90 13.03 -21.66
C GLU A 39 24.39 14.24 -20.88
N ASP A 40 25.27 14.84 -20.06
CA ASP A 40 25.05 16.12 -19.38
C ASP A 40 26.14 17.10 -19.80
N ASN A 41 25.77 18.13 -20.57
CA ASN A 41 26.69 19.18 -21.03
C ASN A 41 27.98 18.65 -21.68
N GLY A 42 27.88 17.64 -22.57
CA GLY A 42 29.04 17.02 -23.22
C GLY A 42 29.73 15.92 -22.41
N VAL A 43 29.25 15.64 -21.20
CA VAL A 43 29.81 14.60 -20.32
C VAL A 43 28.88 13.38 -20.32
N PRO A 44 29.31 12.23 -20.89
CA PRO A 44 28.49 11.03 -20.90
C PRO A 44 28.35 10.44 -19.50
N PHE A 45 27.17 9.86 -19.23
CA PHE A 45 26.90 9.07 -18.03
C PHE A 45 26.21 7.75 -18.39
N ALA A 46 26.36 6.74 -17.54
CA ALA A 46 25.71 5.44 -17.67
C ALA A 46 25.40 4.89 -16.27
N GLY A 47 24.59 3.82 -16.21
CA GLY A 47 24.28 3.15 -14.95
C GLY A 47 23.38 3.98 -14.03
N ARG A 48 22.41 4.69 -14.59
CA ARG A 48 21.34 5.38 -13.84
C ARG A 48 20.04 4.61 -13.99
N ALA A 49 19.16 4.66 -12.99
CA ALA A 49 17.83 4.05 -13.07
C ALA A 49 16.84 5.07 -13.64
N ARG A 50 16.20 4.77 -14.77
CA ARG A 50 15.13 5.60 -15.32
C ARG A 50 13.79 5.04 -14.86
N PRO A 51 12.94 5.86 -14.22
CA PRO A 51 11.60 5.44 -13.82
C PRO A 51 10.82 5.12 -15.08
N SER A 52 10.04 4.04 -15.05
CA SER A 52 9.36 3.58 -16.25
C SER A 52 8.05 2.88 -15.98
N THR A 53 7.19 2.91 -16.99
CA THR A 53 6.01 2.04 -17.10
C THR A 53 6.17 1.09 -18.28
N TRP A 54 5.47 -0.04 -18.23
CA TRP A 54 5.32 -0.94 -19.37
C TRP A 54 3.87 -1.36 -19.52
N SER A 55 3.36 -1.33 -20.75
CA SER A 55 2.07 -1.94 -21.09
C SER A 55 2.22 -2.75 -22.38
N GLN A 56 1.26 -3.64 -22.66
CA GLN A 56 1.23 -4.36 -23.93
C GLN A 56 1.11 -3.41 -25.13
N ALA A 57 0.44 -2.27 -24.97
CA ALA A 57 0.18 -1.31 -26.05
C ALA A 57 1.41 -0.43 -26.36
N THR A 58 2.13 0.01 -25.33
CA THR A 58 3.22 0.99 -25.46
C THR A 58 4.61 0.37 -25.39
N GLY A 59 4.73 -0.86 -24.88
CA GLY A 59 6.02 -1.39 -24.45
C GLY A 59 6.59 -0.58 -23.28
N LEU A 60 7.92 -0.63 -23.12
CA LEU A 60 8.64 0.07 -22.06
C LEU A 60 8.76 1.57 -22.38
N VAL A 61 8.24 2.41 -21.50
CA VAL A 61 8.26 3.87 -21.62
C VAL A 61 8.98 4.46 -20.41
N GLY A 62 10.04 5.22 -20.67
CA GLY A 62 10.73 6.02 -19.65
C GLY A 62 9.94 7.27 -19.28
N LEU A 63 9.90 7.57 -17.99
CA LEU A 63 9.33 8.78 -17.44
C LEU A 63 10.39 9.87 -17.29
N ASP A 64 9.92 11.10 -17.10
CA ASP A 64 10.79 12.25 -16.89
C ASP A 64 11.62 12.12 -15.61
N VAL A 65 12.88 12.51 -15.68
CA VAL A 65 13.85 12.47 -14.59
C VAL A 65 14.88 13.56 -14.84
N ASP A 66 15.35 14.19 -13.76
CA ASP A 66 16.43 15.16 -13.78
C ASP A 66 17.68 14.53 -14.39
N ILE A 67 18.42 15.35 -15.12
CA ILE A 67 19.57 14.87 -15.89
C ILE A 67 20.57 14.13 -14.99
N ALA A 68 20.99 12.95 -15.44
CA ALA A 68 21.94 12.08 -14.74
C ALA A 68 21.50 11.67 -13.30
N ARG A 69 20.19 11.63 -13.01
CA ARG A 69 19.64 11.12 -11.74
C ARG A 69 19.02 9.74 -11.90
N SER A 70 18.96 9.01 -10.79
CA SER A 70 18.22 7.76 -10.69
C SER A 70 16.84 8.04 -10.12
N ALA A 71 15.85 7.32 -10.61
CA ALA A 71 14.50 7.32 -10.09
C ALA A 71 13.85 5.95 -10.33
N ARG A 72 12.80 5.68 -9.55
CA ARG A 72 12.02 4.45 -9.66
C ARG A 72 10.56 4.72 -9.37
N VAL A 73 9.70 4.04 -10.10
CA VAL A 73 8.27 3.97 -9.81
C VAL A 73 8.01 2.76 -8.91
N ASN A 74 7.42 3.00 -7.75
CA ASN A 74 7.03 1.98 -6.77
C ASN A 74 5.57 1.54 -6.98
N GLY A 75 4.65 2.48 -7.20
CA GLY A 75 3.20 2.20 -7.30
C GLY A 75 2.51 2.89 -8.48
N ALA A 76 1.34 2.40 -8.87
CA ALA A 76 0.46 2.96 -9.90
C ALA A 76 -0.98 3.04 -9.40
N ASN A 77 -1.74 4.03 -9.89
CA ASN A 77 -3.19 4.09 -9.72
C ASN A 77 -3.90 3.01 -10.57
N TYR A 78 -5.24 3.03 -10.60
CA TYR A 78 -6.03 1.98 -11.25
C TYR A 78 -5.69 1.77 -12.73
N ASP A 79 -5.57 2.85 -13.51
CA ASP A 79 -5.33 2.81 -14.95
C ASP A 79 -3.85 3.06 -15.36
N GLY A 80 -2.97 3.27 -14.38
CA GLY A 80 -1.55 3.56 -14.62
C GLY A 80 -1.24 4.96 -15.17
N SER A 81 -2.22 5.86 -15.23
CA SER A 81 -2.01 7.26 -15.65
C SER A 81 -1.29 8.12 -14.61
N ILE A 82 -1.31 7.67 -13.34
CA ILE A 82 -0.64 8.30 -12.21
C ILE A 82 0.22 7.24 -11.54
N VAL A 83 1.49 7.56 -11.34
CA VAL A 83 2.43 6.65 -10.69
C VAL A 83 3.29 7.39 -9.69
N CYS A 84 3.76 6.71 -8.65
CA CYS A 84 4.55 7.31 -7.58
C CYS A 84 5.82 6.49 -7.27
N GLY A 85 6.81 7.14 -6.68
CA GLY A 85 8.03 6.49 -6.21
C GLY A 85 9.04 7.51 -5.70
N TRP A 86 10.25 7.46 -6.23
CA TRP A 86 11.33 8.37 -5.85
C TRP A 86 12.19 8.83 -7.00
N GLU A 87 12.81 9.98 -6.81
CA GLU A 87 13.87 10.52 -7.64
C GLU A 87 15.01 11.04 -6.76
N GLU A 88 16.25 10.76 -7.15
CA GLU A 88 17.43 11.25 -6.46
C GLU A 88 17.61 12.76 -6.62
N ASN A 89 18.00 13.42 -5.55
CA ASN A 89 18.48 14.80 -5.59
C ASN A 89 19.96 14.87 -6.02
N THR A 90 20.55 16.07 -6.03
CA THR A 90 21.96 16.27 -6.42
C THR A 90 22.99 15.59 -5.52
N PHE A 91 22.60 15.17 -4.31
CA PHE A 91 23.44 14.46 -3.35
C PHE A 91 23.18 12.94 -3.35
N GLY A 92 22.25 12.45 -4.19
CA GLY A 92 21.87 11.05 -4.27
C GLY A 92 20.84 10.62 -3.21
N ALA A 93 20.27 11.55 -2.44
CA ALA A 93 19.18 11.23 -1.52
C ALA A 93 17.86 11.10 -2.30
N TRP A 94 17.04 10.12 -1.92
CA TRP A 94 15.74 9.86 -2.57
C TRP A 94 14.69 10.85 -2.09
N GLN A 95 13.95 11.42 -3.03
CA GLN A 95 12.84 12.32 -2.71
C GLN A 95 11.53 11.79 -3.30
N PRO A 96 10.40 11.87 -2.55
CA PRO A 96 9.13 11.32 -2.98
C PRO A 96 8.65 12.08 -4.22
N THR A 97 8.29 11.33 -5.26
CA THR A 97 8.00 11.88 -6.59
C THR A 97 6.78 11.19 -7.19
N VAL A 98 5.92 11.98 -7.83
CA VAL A 98 4.75 11.51 -8.58
C VAL A 98 4.89 11.92 -10.04
N TRP A 99 4.48 11.02 -10.94
CA TRP A 99 4.30 11.32 -12.35
C TRP A 99 2.81 11.22 -12.65
N ARG A 100 2.15 12.38 -12.72
CA ARG A 100 0.71 12.49 -12.95
C ARG A 100 0.46 12.88 -14.40
N ASN A 101 -0.12 11.98 -15.19
CA ASN A 101 -0.35 12.19 -16.62
C ASN A 101 0.93 12.61 -17.37
N GLY A 102 2.06 11.97 -17.01
CA GLY A 102 3.38 12.27 -17.57
C GLY A 102 4.07 13.53 -17.02
N VAL A 103 3.40 14.30 -16.14
CA VAL A 103 4.00 15.48 -15.47
C VAL A 103 4.64 15.04 -14.17
N LYS A 104 5.96 15.25 -14.07
CA LYS A 104 6.73 14.99 -12.85
C LYS A 104 6.48 16.06 -11.79
N MET A 105 6.25 15.62 -10.55
CA MET A 105 6.03 16.47 -9.38
C MET A 105 6.81 15.93 -8.19
N ARG A 106 7.61 16.80 -7.56
CA ARG A 106 8.31 16.50 -6.30
C ARG A 106 7.38 16.78 -5.13
N LEU A 107 7.17 15.81 -4.24
CA LEU A 107 6.23 15.98 -3.13
C LEU A 107 6.90 16.57 -1.88
N SER A 108 8.17 16.24 -1.64
CA SER A 108 8.95 16.75 -0.52
C SER A 108 10.42 16.84 -0.90
N GLU A 109 10.95 18.07 -0.93
CA GLU A 109 12.38 18.31 -1.12
C GLU A 109 13.12 18.19 0.22
N ASN A 110 13.88 17.12 0.37
CA ASN A 110 14.71 16.88 1.54
C ASN A 110 15.99 16.08 1.19
N ASP A 111 16.88 15.93 2.17
CA ASP A 111 18.15 15.18 2.06
C ASP A 111 18.10 13.82 2.78
N ALA A 112 16.91 13.29 3.06
CA ALA A 112 16.73 11.94 3.58
C ALA A 112 16.45 10.94 2.46
N PHE A 113 16.69 9.66 2.72
CA PHE A 113 16.24 8.59 1.83
C PHE A 113 14.77 8.28 2.12
N VAL A 114 13.87 8.95 1.40
CA VAL A 114 12.41 8.81 1.50
C VAL A 114 11.75 8.65 0.12
N CYS A 115 10.54 8.08 0.07
CA CYS A 115 9.85 7.82 -1.18
C CYS A 115 8.33 7.73 -0.99
N CYS A 116 7.60 7.73 -2.10
CA CYS A 116 6.21 7.28 -2.15
C CYS A 116 6.18 5.75 -2.33
N GLU A 117 5.24 5.07 -1.69
CA GLU A 117 5.10 3.61 -1.76
C GLU A 117 3.84 3.19 -2.51
N GLN A 118 2.70 3.84 -2.23
CA GLN A 118 1.41 3.49 -2.82
C GLN A 118 0.51 4.72 -3.03
N LEU A 119 -0.55 4.56 -3.81
CA LEU A 119 -1.58 5.56 -4.08
C LEU A 119 -2.95 4.91 -4.27
N THR A 120 -4.01 5.69 -4.09
CA THR A 120 -5.41 5.29 -4.32
C THR A 120 -5.70 5.04 -5.80
N ALA A 121 -6.80 4.32 -6.09
CA ALA A 121 -7.23 4.02 -7.46
C ALA A 121 -7.37 5.27 -8.36
N ASP A 122 -7.81 6.40 -7.82
CA ASP A 122 -7.91 7.69 -8.52
C ASP A 122 -6.59 8.49 -8.56
N GLY A 123 -5.59 8.07 -7.77
CA GLY A 123 -4.29 8.71 -7.61
C GLY A 123 -4.31 10.06 -6.88
N ASP A 124 -5.41 10.41 -6.20
CA ASP A 124 -5.53 11.65 -5.44
C ASP A 124 -4.86 11.57 -4.07
N THR A 125 -4.76 10.39 -3.48
CA THR A 125 -4.00 10.17 -2.25
C THR A 125 -2.77 9.32 -2.52
N VAL A 126 -1.61 9.79 -2.09
CA VAL A 126 -0.33 9.09 -2.16
C VAL A 126 0.22 8.92 -0.75
N VAL A 127 0.79 7.75 -0.45
CA VAL A 127 1.38 7.45 0.86
C VAL A 127 2.85 7.06 0.73
N GLY A 128 3.62 7.30 1.79
CA GLY A 128 5.04 6.98 1.85
C GLY A 128 5.71 7.62 3.06
N GLN A 129 6.82 8.33 2.83
CA GLN A 129 7.59 8.99 3.89
C GLN A 129 8.07 10.40 3.54
N SER A 130 8.14 11.27 4.55
CA SER A 130 8.79 12.58 4.47
C SER A 130 9.70 12.78 5.68
N LEU A 131 10.68 13.68 5.55
CA LEU A 131 11.60 13.98 6.65
C LEU A 131 10.99 15.02 7.61
N ASN A 132 10.93 14.69 8.89
CA ASN A 132 10.78 15.70 9.92
C ASN A 132 12.14 16.36 10.19
N THR A 133 12.30 17.62 9.77
CA THR A 133 13.58 18.33 9.91
C THR A 133 13.93 18.73 11.35
N PHE A 134 12.98 18.63 12.29
CA PHE A 134 13.22 18.93 13.69
C PHE A 134 13.73 17.70 14.46
N THR A 135 13.05 16.56 14.32
CA THR A 135 13.42 15.31 15.01
C THR A 135 14.35 14.42 14.17
N LEU A 136 14.50 14.73 12.89
CA LEU A 136 15.21 13.94 11.87
C LEU A 136 14.67 12.52 11.70
N ASN A 137 13.43 12.27 12.14
CA ASN A 137 12.72 11.04 11.82
C ASN A 137 12.18 11.11 10.39
N ARG A 138 12.17 9.98 9.68
CA ARG A 138 11.33 9.81 8.49
C ARG A 138 9.96 9.37 8.98
N GLU A 139 8.94 10.16 8.68
CA GLU A 139 7.58 9.98 9.17
C GLU A 139 6.71 9.43 8.05
N PRO A 140 5.85 8.43 8.32
CA PRO A 140 4.75 8.10 7.42
C PRO A 140 4.02 9.36 7.02
N THR A 141 3.74 9.50 5.73
CA THR A 141 3.21 10.74 5.16
C THR A 141 2.12 10.43 4.16
N ILE A 142 1.08 11.26 4.18
CA ILE A 142 0.01 11.31 3.19
C ILE A 142 0.21 12.57 2.37
N TRP A 143 0.08 12.46 1.05
CA TRP A 143 0.03 13.58 0.12
C TRP A 143 -1.30 13.54 -0.61
N THR A 144 -2.10 14.62 -0.48
CA THR A 144 -3.46 14.70 -1.04
C THR A 144 -3.52 15.72 -2.16
N TRP A 145 -4.05 15.35 -3.31
CA TRP A 145 -4.20 16.23 -4.45
C TRP A 145 -5.23 17.34 -4.19
N ASN A 146 -4.85 18.58 -4.46
CA ASN A 146 -5.69 19.76 -4.28
C ASN A 146 -6.19 20.38 -5.60
N GLY A 147 -5.96 19.71 -6.73
CA GLY A 147 -6.26 20.21 -8.08
C GLY A 147 -5.06 20.82 -8.81
N ALA A 148 -3.95 21.11 -8.14
CA ALA A 148 -2.74 21.67 -8.74
C ALA A 148 -1.42 21.06 -8.22
N SER A 149 -1.38 20.72 -6.94
CA SER A 149 -0.26 20.07 -6.26
C SER A 149 -0.77 19.06 -5.25
N TYR A 150 0.16 18.39 -4.57
CA TYR A 150 -0.19 17.57 -3.42
C TYR A 150 0.13 18.30 -2.10
N ASP A 151 -0.84 18.33 -1.19
CA ASP A 151 -0.69 18.85 0.16
C ASP A 151 -0.14 17.76 1.08
N GLU A 152 0.93 18.06 1.82
CA GLU A 152 1.62 17.11 2.71
C GLU A 152 1.00 17.09 4.11
N LEU A 153 0.69 15.88 4.59
CA LEU A 153 0.35 15.58 5.98
C LEU A 153 1.29 14.49 6.52
N ARG A 154 2.20 14.87 7.42
CA ARG A 154 3.05 13.92 8.15
C ARG A 154 2.29 13.36 9.36
N LEU A 155 2.29 12.04 9.50
CA LEU A 155 1.52 11.32 10.53
C LEU A 155 2.27 11.19 11.87
N GLY A 156 3.54 11.61 11.92
CA GLY A 156 4.40 11.43 13.08
C GLY A 156 5.02 10.03 13.13
N VAL A 157 5.30 9.52 14.32
CA VAL A 157 5.82 8.16 14.55
C VAL A 157 5.19 7.60 15.83
N LEU A 158 5.22 6.28 16.00
CA LEU A 158 4.64 5.66 17.19
C LEU A 158 5.36 6.14 18.48
N PRO A 159 4.66 6.19 19.63
CA PRO A 159 5.27 6.55 20.91
C PRO A 159 6.49 5.69 21.23
N GLY A 160 7.54 6.33 21.76
CA GLY A 160 8.81 5.66 22.07
C GLY A 160 9.77 5.56 20.89
N THR A 161 9.39 6.01 19.69
CA THR A 161 10.30 6.10 18.54
C THR A 161 11.42 7.11 18.80
N PRO A 162 12.70 6.69 18.81
CA PRO A 162 13.80 7.61 19.07
C PRO A 162 13.97 8.60 17.92
N ALA A 163 14.23 9.87 18.25
CA ALA A 163 14.68 10.87 17.27
C ALA A 163 15.92 10.36 16.50
N ILE A 164 16.06 10.76 15.23
CA ILE A 164 17.15 10.40 14.31
C ILE A 164 17.18 8.92 13.89
N ASN A 165 17.04 8.00 14.85
CA ASN A 165 17.26 6.57 14.62
C ASN A 165 15.98 5.81 14.28
N GLY A 166 14.84 6.23 14.83
CA GLY A 166 13.55 5.64 14.49
C GLY A 166 12.92 6.26 13.25
N PHE A 167 12.00 5.54 12.61
CA PHE A 167 11.28 6.03 11.43
C PHE A 167 10.05 5.17 11.15
N GLY A 168 9.09 5.69 10.39
CA GLY A 168 7.96 4.90 9.91
C GLY A 168 7.71 5.09 8.42
N ILE A 169 7.18 4.06 7.77
CA ILE A 169 6.81 4.03 6.34
C ILE A 169 5.31 3.75 6.24
N ALA A 170 4.54 4.62 5.57
CA ALA A 170 3.21 4.24 5.11
C ALA A 170 3.33 3.43 3.81
N LEU A 171 2.90 2.18 3.86
CA LEU A 171 3.08 1.19 2.78
C LEU A 171 1.81 0.98 1.96
N CYS A 172 0.64 1.10 2.59
CA CYS A 172 -0.64 0.85 1.93
C CYS A 172 -1.73 1.83 2.40
N VAL A 173 -2.77 1.97 1.59
CA VAL A 173 -3.89 2.90 1.76
C VAL A 173 -5.15 2.26 1.17
N SER A 174 -6.31 2.43 1.82
CA SER A 174 -7.63 2.14 1.23
C SER A 174 -7.98 3.15 0.14
N ASP A 175 -8.85 2.80 -0.81
CA ASP A 175 -9.20 3.68 -1.95
C ASP A 175 -9.94 4.96 -1.52
N ASP A 176 -10.67 4.91 -0.42
CA ASP A 176 -11.31 6.08 0.20
C ASP A 176 -10.35 6.89 1.10
N ALA A 177 -9.09 6.46 1.22
CA ALA A 177 -8.05 7.03 2.07
C ALA A 177 -8.37 7.08 3.58
N SER A 178 -9.36 6.33 4.06
CA SER A 178 -9.76 6.34 5.47
C SER A 178 -8.84 5.50 6.37
N ILE A 179 -8.14 4.51 5.80
CA ILE A 179 -7.22 3.63 6.52
C ILE A 179 -5.85 3.62 5.82
N ILE A 180 -4.79 3.84 6.59
CA ILE A 180 -3.40 3.73 6.13
C ILE A 180 -2.66 2.70 6.99
N GLY A 181 -1.96 1.78 6.34
CA GLY A 181 -1.13 0.77 6.99
C GLY A 181 0.35 0.98 6.71
N GLY A 182 1.19 0.51 7.62
CA GLY A 182 2.63 0.49 7.39
C GLY A 182 3.43 -0.07 8.56
N VAL A 183 4.69 0.36 8.63
CA VAL A 183 5.67 -0.10 9.62
C VAL A 183 6.32 1.07 10.33
N ASN A 184 6.57 0.94 11.63
CA ASN A 184 7.35 1.88 12.42
C ASN A 184 8.55 1.17 13.08
N PHE A 185 9.76 1.56 12.71
CA PHE A 185 11.02 1.10 13.28
C PHE A 185 11.48 1.96 14.45
N TYR A 186 11.94 1.33 15.52
CA TYR A 186 12.53 1.98 16.69
C TYR A 186 14.06 2.10 16.60
N SER A 187 14.64 1.71 15.47
CA SER A 187 16.09 1.77 15.22
C SER A 187 16.39 1.93 13.73
N PHE A 188 17.59 2.42 13.41
CA PHE A 188 17.99 2.65 12.02
C PHE A 188 18.25 1.34 11.25
N SER A 189 18.36 0.21 11.95
CA SER A 189 18.66 -1.08 11.34
C SER A 189 17.43 -1.63 10.63
N PRO A 190 17.52 -1.95 9.32
CA PRO A 190 16.58 -2.86 8.69
C PRO A 190 16.53 -4.16 9.50
N GLY A 191 15.32 -4.63 9.83
CA GLY A 191 15.11 -5.80 10.70
C GLY A 191 15.30 -5.58 12.20
N GLY A 192 15.62 -4.35 12.66
CA GLY A 192 15.61 -3.98 14.08
C GLY A 192 14.19 -3.94 14.67
N PRO A 193 13.98 -3.61 15.95
CA PRO A 193 12.66 -3.57 16.55
C PRO A 193 11.68 -2.69 15.75
N ALA A 194 10.50 -3.22 15.45
CA ALA A 194 9.46 -2.55 14.70
C ALA A 194 8.09 -3.06 15.12
N ASP A 195 7.08 -2.22 14.96
CA ASP A 195 5.67 -2.59 15.03
C ASP A 195 4.98 -2.16 13.73
N GLY A 196 4.01 -2.95 13.29
CA GLY A 196 3.07 -2.47 12.27
C GLY A 196 2.20 -1.37 12.85
N PHE A 197 1.72 -0.46 12.01
CA PHE A 197 0.77 0.56 12.43
C PHE A 197 -0.46 0.59 11.53
N ILE A 198 -1.55 1.09 12.11
CA ILE A 198 -2.73 1.55 11.38
C ILE A 198 -2.93 3.03 11.75
N TRP A 199 -3.27 3.83 10.74
CA TRP A 199 -3.73 5.20 10.92
C TRP A 199 -5.14 5.35 10.37
N THR A 200 -5.98 6.05 11.13
CA THR A 200 -7.25 6.60 10.68
C THR A 200 -7.35 8.04 11.21
N GLU A 201 -8.23 8.86 10.65
CA GLU A 201 -8.46 10.21 11.19
C GLU A 201 -8.95 10.16 12.65
N ALA A 202 -9.74 9.14 13.01
CA ALA A 202 -10.32 9.00 14.35
C ALA A 202 -9.30 8.55 15.41
N THR A 203 -8.40 7.64 15.05
CA THR A 203 -7.43 7.04 16.00
C THR A 203 -6.08 7.75 16.00
N GLY A 204 -5.76 8.46 14.91
CA GLY A 204 -4.37 8.78 14.60
C GLY A 204 -3.53 7.51 14.40
N LEU A 205 -2.22 7.65 14.56
CA LEU A 205 -1.26 6.55 14.38
C LEU A 205 -1.24 5.65 15.63
N VAL A 206 -1.67 4.39 15.48
CA VAL A 206 -1.69 3.37 16.54
C VAL A 206 -1.01 2.09 16.06
N LYS A 207 -0.59 1.22 17.00
CA LYS A 207 -0.07 -0.09 16.62
C LYS A 207 -1.15 -0.91 15.93
N ALA A 208 -0.78 -1.71 14.95
CA ALA A 208 -1.71 -2.61 14.25
C ALA A 208 -2.34 -3.61 15.22
N ASP A 209 -1.56 -4.19 16.15
CA ASP A 209 -2.07 -5.10 17.19
C ASP A 209 -3.14 -4.43 18.06
N ASP A 210 -2.92 -3.17 18.47
CA ASP A 210 -3.86 -2.42 19.30
C ASP A 210 -5.14 -2.05 18.53
N TYR A 211 -5.01 -1.69 17.25
CA TYR A 211 -6.15 -1.40 16.37
C TYR A 211 -7.03 -2.64 16.19
N ILE A 212 -6.41 -3.79 15.89
CA ILE A 212 -7.11 -5.07 15.66
C ILE A 212 -7.76 -5.58 16.94
N ALA A 213 -7.07 -5.49 18.08
CA ALA A 213 -7.68 -5.80 19.38
C ALA A 213 -8.87 -4.88 19.70
N GLY A 214 -8.80 -3.61 19.29
CA GLY A 214 -9.90 -2.65 19.39
C GLY A 214 -11.14 -3.03 18.57
N LEU A 215 -10.97 -3.78 17.48
CA LEU A 215 -12.04 -4.38 16.68
C LEU A 215 -12.60 -5.68 17.29
N GLY A 216 -12.05 -6.14 18.42
CA GLY A 216 -12.47 -7.38 19.08
C GLY A 216 -11.85 -8.65 18.48
N LEU A 217 -10.85 -8.51 17.60
CA LEU A 217 -10.13 -9.64 17.00
C LEU A 217 -8.93 -10.01 17.88
N ASP A 218 -8.86 -11.28 18.29
CA ASP A 218 -7.73 -11.79 19.08
C ASP A 218 -6.75 -12.57 18.20
N ILE A 219 -5.57 -12.00 18.02
CA ILE A 219 -4.46 -12.56 17.26
C ILE A 219 -3.18 -12.70 18.09
N ALA A 220 -3.27 -12.40 19.40
CA ALA A 220 -2.10 -12.14 20.24
C ALA A 220 -1.20 -13.37 20.46
N ASP A 221 -1.75 -14.58 20.30
CA ASP A 221 -1.00 -15.84 20.36
C ASP A 221 -0.43 -16.27 19.00
N GLU A 222 -0.92 -15.68 17.90
CA GLU A 222 -0.61 -16.09 16.53
C GLU A 222 0.53 -15.24 15.93
N ILE A 223 0.48 -13.92 16.09
CA ILE A 223 1.41 -13.00 15.46
C ILE A 223 1.56 -11.70 16.27
N GLN A 224 2.80 -11.27 16.46
CA GLN A 224 3.13 -9.89 16.79
C GLN A 224 3.40 -9.14 15.49
N ILE A 225 2.53 -8.20 15.11
CA ILE A 225 2.59 -7.54 13.81
C ILE A 225 3.77 -6.59 13.75
N ARG A 226 4.59 -6.74 12.70
CA ARG A 226 5.75 -5.88 12.45
C ARG A 226 5.56 -4.97 11.25
N SER A 227 4.74 -5.37 10.27
CA SER A 227 4.44 -4.57 9.09
C SER A 227 3.01 -4.82 8.64
N VAL A 228 2.35 -3.77 8.16
CA VAL A 228 1.12 -3.86 7.35
C VAL A 228 1.50 -3.52 5.92
N ASP A 229 1.64 -4.54 5.08
CA ASP A 229 2.31 -4.44 3.79
C ASP A 229 1.36 -4.12 2.64
N ALA A 230 0.12 -4.59 2.73
CA ALA A 230 -0.89 -4.41 1.69
C ALA A 230 -2.29 -4.31 2.29
N MET A 231 -3.21 -3.71 1.54
CA MET A 231 -4.59 -3.48 1.94
C MET A 231 -5.52 -3.66 0.73
N SER A 232 -6.71 -4.18 0.95
CA SER A 232 -7.78 -4.18 -0.04
C SER A 232 -8.30 -2.76 -0.30
N ALA A 233 -8.91 -2.56 -1.48
CA ALA A 233 -9.45 -1.25 -1.88
C ALA A 233 -10.46 -0.68 -0.87
N ASP A 234 -11.31 -1.52 -0.31
CA ASP A 234 -12.32 -1.17 0.70
C ASP A 234 -11.76 -1.04 2.13
N GLY A 235 -10.46 -1.28 2.34
CA GLY A 235 -9.82 -1.28 3.65
C GLY A 235 -10.23 -2.42 4.58
N SER A 236 -11.06 -3.37 4.12
CA SER A 236 -11.60 -4.45 4.96
C SER A 236 -10.59 -5.58 5.20
N THR A 237 -9.52 -5.67 4.42
CA THR A 237 -8.54 -6.76 4.49
C THR A 237 -7.13 -6.23 4.38
N ILE A 238 -6.24 -6.70 5.25
CA ILE A 238 -4.81 -6.36 5.23
C ILE A 238 -3.94 -7.61 5.11
N ALA A 239 -2.78 -7.45 4.48
CA ALA A 239 -1.69 -8.43 4.54
C ALA A 239 -0.59 -7.91 5.47
N VAL A 240 -0.11 -8.78 6.36
CA VAL A 240 0.86 -8.42 7.39
C VAL A 240 1.99 -9.43 7.48
N ASP A 241 3.15 -8.96 7.91
CA ASP A 241 4.26 -9.79 8.39
C ASP A 241 4.60 -9.49 9.86
N GLY A 242 5.15 -10.49 10.54
CA GLY A 242 5.42 -10.40 11.97
C GLY A 242 6.22 -11.57 12.52
N LEU A 243 6.22 -11.66 13.84
CA LEU A 243 6.87 -12.75 14.58
C LEU A 243 5.83 -13.54 15.35
N HIS A 244 5.91 -14.86 15.31
CA HIS A 244 5.15 -15.70 16.23
C HIS A 244 5.61 -15.40 17.68
N PRO A 245 4.70 -15.06 18.61
CA PRO A 245 5.06 -14.55 19.95
C PRO A 245 5.95 -15.48 20.78
N THR A 246 5.70 -16.80 20.73
CA THR A 246 6.45 -17.79 21.52
C THR A 246 7.68 -18.36 20.82
N THR A 247 7.63 -18.57 19.51
CA THR A 247 8.73 -19.22 18.77
C THR A 247 9.70 -18.24 18.14
N GLY A 248 9.30 -16.99 17.93
CA GLY A 248 10.08 -15.98 17.20
C GLY A 248 10.23 -16.29 15.71
N ALA A 249 9.47 -17.23 15.15
CA ALA A 249 9.45 -17.51 13.73
C ALA A 249 8.81 -16.35 12.95
N LEU A 250 9.29 -16.09 11.72
CA LEU A 250 8.61 -15.16 10.82
C LEU A 250 7.28 -15.76 10.36
N VAL A 251 6.22 -14.97 10.43
CA VAL A 251 4.86 -15.33 10.03
C VAL A 251 4.30 -14.24 9.12
N GLY A 252 3.55 -14.64 8.10
CA GLY A 252 2.72 -13.74 7.32
C GLY A 252 1.25 -14.16 7.45
N ALA A 253 0.35 -13.18 7.47
CA ALA A 253 -1.08 -13.41 7.58
C ALA A 253 -1.87 -12.45 6.69
N ILE A 254 -3.08 -12.89 6.33
CA ILE A 254 -4.13 -12.03 5.77
C ILE A 254 -5.18 -11.89 6.86
N ILE A 255 -5.51 -10.66 7.25
CA ILE A 255 -6.43 -10.35 8.34
C ILE A 255 -7.58 -9.55 7.75
N ARG A 256 -8.81 -10.02 7.98
CA ARG A 256 -10.02 -9.24 7.72
C ARG A 256 -10.28 -8.35 8.93
N LEU A 257 -10.32 -7.04 8.71
CA LEU A 257 -10.52 -6.01 9.72
C LEU A 257 -12.00 -5.75 10.02
N THR A 258 -12.88 -6.05 9.07
CA THR A 258 -14.31 -6.14 9.36
C THR A 258 -14.57 -7.50 10.03
N PRO A 259 -15.15 -7.53 11.23
CA PRO A 259 -15.75 -8.75 11.75
C PRO A 259 -16.66 -9.35 10.67
N ASP A 260 -16.63 -10.67 10.53
CA ASP A 260 -17.56 -11.35 9.62
C ASP A 260 -18.96 -10.85 9.95
N CYS A 261 -19.66 -10.31 8.95
CA CYS A 261 -21.06 -9.96 9.04
C CYS A 261 -21.85 -10.93 8.16
N PRO A 262 -22.12 -12.16 8.62
CA PRO A 262 -22.82 -13.16 7.81
C PRO A 262 -24.22 -12.74 7.36
N ALA A 263 -24.75 -11.65 7.91
CA ALA A 263 -26.02 -11.08 7.52
C ALA A 263 -25.92 -10.03 6.41
N ASP A 264 -24.72 -9.51 6.11
CA ASP A 264 -24.49 -8.63 4.97
C ASP A 264 -24.24 -9.51 3.75
N MET A 265 -25.29 -9.75 2.99
CA MET A 265 -25.33 -10.77 1.95
C MET A 265 -24.93 -10.22 0.58
N ASN A 266 -24.86 -8.90 0.46
CA ASN A 266 -24.41 -8.21 -0.76
C ASN A 266 -23.07 -7.48 -0.56
N ASP A 267 -22.44 -7.61 0.61
CA ASP A 267 -21.17 -7.02 1.01
C ASP A 267 -21.17 -5.48 0.85
N ASP A 268 -22.31 -4.81 1.11
CA ASP A 268 -22.43 -3.36 0.97
C ASP A 268 -22.23 -2.59 2.30
N GLY A 269 -22.03 -3.31 3.39
CA GLY A 269 -21.78 -2.78 4.73
C GLY A 269 -23.03 -2.31 5.46
N VAL A 270 -24.24 -2.47 4.88
CA VAL A 270 -25.49 -1.96 5.44
C VAL A 270 -26.53 -3.08 5.52
N LEU A 271 -26.83 -3.51 6.75
CA LEU A 271 -27.91 -4.48 6.97
C LEU A 271 -29.29 -3.90 6.68
N ASP A 272 -29.86 -4.27 5.54
CA ASP A 272 -31.17 -3.81 5.10
C ASP A 272 -32.00 -4.90 4.37
N LEU A 273 -32.99 -4.47 3.59
CA LEU A 273 -33.87 -5.39 2.88
C LEU A 273 -33.17 -6.10 1.71
N ALA A 274 -32.10 -5.53 1.16
CA ALA A 274 -31.28 -6.14 0.13
C ALA A 274 -30.67 -7.45 0.64
N ASP A 275 -30.15 -7.48 1.87
CA ASP A 275 -29.59 -8.68 2.47
C ASP A 275 -30.63 -9.77 2.67
N VAL A 276 -31.78 -9.39 3.20
CA VAL A 276 -32.89 -10.33 3.41
C VAL A 276 -33.30 -10.94 2.07
N ASN A 277 -33.37 -10.14 1.01
CA ASN A 277 -33.71 -10.63 -0.32
C ASN A 277 -32.62 -11.54 -0.90
N ALA A 278 -31.35 -11.20 -0.70
CA ALA A 278 -30.21 -12.00 -1.14
C ALA A 278 -30.14 -13.34 -0.41
N PHE A 279 -30.32 -13.36 0.92
CA PHE A 279 -30.42 -14.58 1.71
C PHE A 279 -31.59 -15.46 1.25
N VAL A 280 -32.80 -14.89 1.11
CA VAL A 280 -33.96 -15.65 0.63
C VAL A 280 -33.73 -16.24 -0.76
N ALA A 281 -33.14 -15.46 -1.67
CA ALA A 281 -32.80 -15.95 -3.00
C ALA A 281 -31.81 -17.13 -2.92
N GLY A 282 -30.68 -16.95 -2.24
CA GLY A 282 -29.65 -17.98 -2.06
C GLY A 282 -30.18 -19.25 -1.39
N PHE A 283 -31.00 -19.09 -0.34
CA PHE A 283 -31.59 -20.20 0.40
C PHE A 283 -32.54 -21.02 -0.50
N THR A 284 -33.35 -20.36 -1.34
CA THR A 284 -34.26 -21.06 -2.25
C THR A 284 -33.55 -21.73 -3.43
N SER A 285 -32.39 -21.23 -3.85
CA SER A 285 -31.56 -21.83 -4.90
C SER A 285 -30.50 -22.80 -4.38
N GLN A 286 -30.39 -22.99 -3.06
CA GLN A 286 -29.30 -23.76 -2.43
C GLN A 286 -27.91 -23.25 -2.85
N ASP A 287 -27.79 -21.92 -2.93
CA ASP A 287 -26.52 -21.25 -3.20
C ASP A 287 -25.68 -21.23 -1.92
N PRO A 288 -24.39 -21.62 -1.95
CA PRO A 288 -23.51 -21.62 -0.78
C PRO A 288 -23.49 -20.32 0.03
N ILE A 289 -23.87 -19.18 -0.56
CA ILE A 289 -23.99 -17.91 0.18
C ILE A 289 -25.01 -17.99 1.34
N ALA A 290 -26.00 -18.87 1.26
CA ALA A 290 -27.04 -19.04 2.27
C ALA A 290 -26.80 -20.20 3.25
N ASP A 291 -25.68 -20.92 3.13
CA ASP A 291 -25.25 -21.97 4.07
C ASP A 291 -24.35 -21.32 5.14
N LEU A 292 -24.99 -20.60 6.07
CA LEU A 292 -24.28 -19.81 7.08
C LEU A 292 -23.69 -20.67 8.21
N THR A 293 -24.13 -21.93 8.32
CA THR A 293 -23.52 -22.89 9.24
C THR A 293 -22.35 -23.66 8.63
N GLY A 294 -22.24 -23.66 7.29
CA GLY A 294 -21.18 -24.31 6.53
C GLY A 294 -21.26 -25.83 6.54
N ASP A 295 -22.45 -26.40 6.81
CA ASP A 295 -22.65 -27.85 6.94
C ASP A 295 -23.17 -28.52 5.64
N GLY A 296 -23.44 -27.72 4.61
CA GLY A 296 -23.95 -28.15 3.31
C GLY A 296 -25.45 -28.44 3.30
N VAL A 297 -26.19 -28.12 4.36
CA VAL A 297 -27.63 -28.37 4.51
C VAL A 297 -28.38 -27.05 4.75
N PHE A 298 -29.07 -26.58 3.72
CA PHE A 298 -29.91 -25.37 3.78
C PHE A 298 -31.19 -25.61 4.60
N ASP A 299 -31.15 -25.30 5.89
CA ASP A 299 -32.27 -25.54 6.79
C ASP A 299 -32.54 -24.40 7.80
N LEU A 300 -33.30 -24.69 8.85
CA LEU A 300 -33.68 -23.70 9.87
C LEU A 300 -32.46 -23.17 10.64
N ALA A 301 -31.35 -23.91 10.69
CA ALA A 301 -30.12 -23.49 11.33
C ALA A 301 -29.51 -22.28 10.60
N ASP A 302 -29.47 -22.27 9.26
CA ASP A 302 -28.98 -21.12 8.50
C ASP A 302 -29.91 -19.91 8.62
N ILE A 303 -31.22 -20.13 8.62
CA ILE A 303 -32.20 -19.05 8.86
C ILE A 303 -31.98 -18.44 10.25
N ASN A 304 -31.77 -19.27 11.27
CA ASN A 304 -31.49 -18.78 12.62
C ASN A 304 -30.13 -18.06 12.69
N ALA A 305 -29.11 -18.56 11.98
CA ALA A 305 -27.82 -17.89 11.89
C ALA A 305 -27.98 -16.50 11.26
N PHE A 306 -28.66 -16.39 10.11
CA PHE A 306 -28.94 -15.14 9.42
C PHE A 306 -29.70 -14.16 10.31
N VAL A 307 -30.81 -14.57 10.92
CA VAL A 307 -31.61 -13.69 11.79
C VAL A 307 -30.79 -13.24 13.00
N THR A 308 -29.95 -14.11 13.56
CA THR A 308 -29.12 -13.77 14.72
C THR A 308 -28.04 -12.76 14.34
N SER A 309 -27.33 -12.96 13.22
CA SER A 309 -26.34 -12.00 12.74
C SER A 309 -27.00 -10.69 12.31
N PHE A 310 -28.17 -10.73 11.67
CA PHE A 310 -28.86 -9.54 11.19
C PHE A 310 -29.32 -8.64 12.35
N LEU A 311 -29.78 -9.23 13.44
CA LEU A 311 -30.17 -8.51 14.66
C LEU A 311 -28.98 -8.06 15.50
N ALA A 312 -27.85 -8.76 15.43
CA ALA A 312 -26.62 -8.38 16.10
C ALA A 312 -25.97 -7.14 15.46
N GLY A 313 -26.20 -6.93 14.16
CA GLY A 313 -25.51 -5.91 13.38
C GLY A 313 -24.17 -6.42 12.84
N CYS A 314 -23.61 -5.71 11.87
CA CYS A 314 -22.18 -5.82 11.59
C CYS A 314 -21.44 -5.05 12.69
N ALA A 315 -20.69 -5.75 13.52
CA ALA A 315 -19.79 -5.13 14.51
C ALA A 315 -18.46 -4.80 13.84
#